data_AF-A0A7C0WNC6-F1
#
_entry.id   AF-A0A7C0WNC6-F1
#
_cell.length_a   1.000
_cell.length_b   1.000
_cell.length_c   1.000
_cell.angle_alpha   90.00
_cell.angle_beta   90.00
_cell.angle_gamma   90.00
#
_symmetry.space_group_name_H-M   'P 1'
#
loop_
_entity.id
_entity.type
_entity.pdbx_description
1 polymer ?
#
loop_
_entity_poly.entity_id
_entity_poly.type
_entity_poly.pdbx_seq_one_letter_code
_entity_poly.pdbx_strand_id
1 'polypeptide(L)'
;MARINKRGHKRYTRRLKVVFKDAERTYTSFSSDISNSGLFIRTNRAFAPGSIINIELYLPDDSIAYLKGKVKRAEKTALNVIKNGMGVKLLEVDGKFRRFLKKEFSEEDEKGTGRYSVPQPGNEAEEFILLRCDSCNAKNKIKKSMLDLGLKCGRCGKALHP
;
A
#
# COMPACT_ATOMS: atom_id res chain seq x y z
N MET A 1 22.81 -20.72 12.14
CA MET A 1 21.39 -20.69 11.69
C MET A 1 21.10 -19.35 11.03
N ALA A 2 21.06 -19.30 9.70
CA ALA A 2 20.81 -18.06 8.96
C ALA A 2 19.37 -17.58 9.24
N ARG A 3 19.23 -16.34 9.72
CA ARG A 3 17.93 -15.66 9.85
C ARG A 3 17.32 -15.54 8.46
N ILE A 4 16.37 -16.42 8.13
CA ILE A 4 15.54 -16.29 6.93
C ILE A 4 14.94 -14.88 6.96
N ASN A 5 15.34 -14.06 6.00
CA ASN A 5 14.86 -12.70 5.85
C ASN A 5 13.40 -12.76 5.38
N LYS A 6 12.44 -12.87 6.31
CA LYS A 6 10.99 -12.94 6.06
C LYS A 6 10.41 -11.64 5.43
N ARG A 7 11.24 -10.79 4.83
CA ARG A 7 10.88 -9.42 4.45
C ARG A 7 10.77 -9.34 2.94
N GLY A 8 9.55 -9.13 2.44
CA GLY A 8 9.25 -9.07 1.01
C GLY A 8 9.41 -7.69 0.36
N HIS A 9 9.79 -6.64 1.11
CA HIS A 9 9.94 -5.29 0.55
C HIS A 9 11.21 -4.59 1.06
N LYS A 10 11.91 -3.93 0.15
CA LYS A 10 13.05 -3.06 0.45
C LYS A 10 12.58 -1.88 1.31
N ARG A 11 13.37 -1.54 2.33
CA ARG A 11 13.13 -0.42 3.22
C ARG A 11 14.12 0.67 2.91
N TYR A 12 13.61 1.89 2.77
CA TYR A 12 14.40 3.06 2.50
C TYR A 12 14.53 3.87 3.78
N THR A 13 15.77 4.10 4.19
CA THR A 13 16.07 4.91 5.38
C THR A 13 15.82 6.37 5.04
N ARG A 14 14.61 6.85 5.34
CA ARG A 14 14.21 8.26 5.17
C ARG A 14 13.60 8.76 6.47
N ARG A 15 14.09 9.92 6.91
CA ARG A 15 13.62 10.62 8.11
C ARG A 15 12.63 11.70 7.70
N LEU A 16 11.35 11.34 7.70
CA LEU A 16 10.24 12.25 7.45
C LEU A 16 9.56 12.59 8.77
N LYS A 17 8.98 13.79 8.86
CA LYS A 17 8.17 14.18 10.01
C LYS A 17 6.84 13.41 9.95
N VAL A 18 6.49 12.80 11.06
CA VAL A 18 5.30 11.96 11.22
C VAL A 18 4.49 12.50 12.38
N VAL A 19 3.23 12.84 12.13
CA VAL A 19 2.25 13.03 13.18
C VAL A 19 1.39 11.79 13.23
N PHE A 20 1.25 11.17 14.39
CA PHE A 20 0.44 9.97 14.54
C PHE A 20 -0.52 10.16 15.71
N LYS A 21 -1.76 9.75 15.49
CA LYS A 21 -2.87 9.96 16.42
C LYS A 21 -3.68 8.70 16.64
N ASP A 22 -4.11 8.55 17.88
CA ASP A 22 -5.14 7.61 18.33
C ASP A 22 -6.40 8.42 18.70
N ALA A 23 -7.47 7.76 19.15
CA ALA A 23 -8.76 8.38 19.46
C ALA A 23 -8.64 9.62 20.37
N GLU A 24 -7.67 9.65 21.29
CA GLU A 24 -7.51 10.74 22.27
C GLU A 24 -6.15 11.47 22.20
N ARG A 25 -5.14 10.88 21.53
CA ARG A 25 -3.75 11.31 21.71
C ARG A 25 -3.09 11.57 20.38
N THR A 26 -2.48 12.74 20.25
CA THR A 26 -1.68 13.13 19.07
C THR A 26 -0.22 13.28 19.45
N TYR A 27 0.66 12.68 18.66
CA TYR A 27 2.10 12.72 18.88
C TYR A 27 2.82 13.08 17.58
N THR A 28 3.88 13.89 17.70
CA THR A 28 4.77 14.23 16.58
C THR A 28 6.10 13.52 16.76
N SER A 29 6.64 12.92 15.70
CA SER A 29 7.88 12.15 15.71
C SER A 29 8.48 12.08 14.31
N PHE A 30 9.49 11.22 14.11
CA PHE A 30 10.14 11.02 12.83
C PHE A 30 10.12 9.55 12.42
N SER A 31 10.04 9.29 11.11
CA SER A 31 10.28 7.95 10.56
C SER A 31 11.77 7.60 10.59
N SER A 32 12.09 6.31 10.71
CA SER A 32 13.45 5.80 10.46
C SER A 32 13.57 5.14 9.11
N ASP A 33 12.57 4.34 8.75
CA ASP A 33 12.53 3.64 7.49
C ASP A 33 11.10 3.55 6.98
N ILE A 34 10.98 3.61 5.65
CA ILE A 34 9.72 3.59 4.91
C ILE A 34 9.80 2.47 3.88
N SER A 35 8.70 1.76 3.70
CA SER A 35 8.52 0.76 2.64
C SER A 35 7.11 0.87 2.08
N ASN A 36 6.86 0.19 0.96
CA ASN A 36 5.53 0.11 0.38
C ASN A 36 4.47 -0.48 1.33
N SER A 37 4.90 -1.27 2.32
CA SER A 37 4.02 -2.01 3.22
C SER A 37 3.95 -1.48 4.65
N GLY A 38 4.81 -0.53 5.02
CA GLY A 38 5.02 -0.22 6.41
C GLY A 38 6.02 0.90 6.65
N LEU A 39 5.95 1.44 7.86
CA LEU A 39 6.74 2.57 8.34
C LEU A 39 7.29 2.22 9.73
N PHE A 40 8.55 2.55 10.01
CA PHE A 40 9.06 2.56 11.38
C PHE A 40 9.07 3.98 11.92
N ILE A 41 8.29 4.24 12.98
CA ILE A 41 8.22 5.53 13.66
C ILE A 41 9.09 5.45 14.90
N ARG A 42 10.08 6.36 15.00
CA ARG A 42 10.87 6.51 16.22
C ARG A 42 10.10 7.33 17.24
N THR A 43 9.79 6.72 18.37
CA THR A 43 9.09 7.38 19.46
C THR A 43 9.33 6.63 20.77
N ASN A 44 9.35 7.38 21.87
CA ASN A 44 9.30 6.82 23.23
C ASN A 44 7.86 6.46 23.65
N ARG A 45 6.85 6.95 22.94
CA ARG A 45 5.42 6.74 23.21
C ARG A 45 4.81 5.78 22.18
N ALA A 46 5.42 4.60 22.08
CA ALA A 46 4.93 3.55 21.20
C ALA A 46 3.58 2.99 21.69
N PHE A 47 2.59 2.97 20.79
CA PHE A 47 1.31 2.30 21.00
C PHE A 47 1.48 0.77 21.03
N ALA A 48 0.50 0.07 21.62
CA ALA A 48 0.56 -1.38 21.74
C ALA A 48 0.48 -2.08 20.37
N PRO A 49 1.13 -3.24 20.18
CA PRO A 49 0.92 -4.08 19.01
C PRO A 49 -0.57 -4.41 18.87
N GLY A 50 -1.13 -4.22 17.68
CA GLY A 50 -2.56 -4.41 17.41
C GLY A 50 -3.34 -3.11 17.26
N SER A 51 -2.87 -2.01 17.84
CA SER A 51 -3.53 -0.70 17.75
C SER A 51 -3.59 -0.19 16.31
N ILE A 52 -4.74 0.38 15.93
CA ILE A 52 -4.94 1.08 14.66
C ILE A 52 -4.70 2.55 14.94
N ILE A 53 -3.83 3.17 14.15
CA ILE A 53 -3.45 4.57 14.30
C ILE A 53 -3.60 5.31 12.97
N ASN A 54 -3.97 6.58 13.06
CA ASN A 54 -3.97 7.50 11.93
C ASN A 54 -2.63 8.23 11.89
N ILE A 55 -2.07 8.39 10.70
CA ILE A 55 -0.71 8.89 10.49
C ILE A 55 -0.76 9.96 9.41
N GLU A 56 -0.16 11.09 9.70
CA GLU A 56 0.06 12.20 8.78
C GLU A 56 1.56 12.29 8.54
N LEU A 57 1.96 12.00 7.31
CA LEU A 57 3.34 11.98 6.89
C LEU A 57 3.62 13.24 6.07
N TYR A 58 4.55 14.06 6.55
CA TYR A 58 5.01 15.24 5.85
C TYR A 58 6.06 14.82 4.82
N LEU A 59 5.72 14.99 3.55
CA LEU A 59 6.55 14.67 2.41
C LEU A 59 7.50 15.85 2.09
N PRO A 60 8.60 15.62 1.35
CA PRO A 60 9.56 16.67 1.02
C PRO A 60 9.05 17.71 0.01
N ASP A 61 7.91 17.46 -0.64
CA ASP A 61 7.22 18.42 -1.50
C ASP A 61 6.24 19.32 -0.72
N ASP A 62 6.45 19.43 0.60
CA ASP A 62 5.57 20.07 1.59
C ASP A 62 4.13 19.54 1.61
N SER A 63 3.85 18.44 0.92
CA SER A 63 2.54 17.82 0.93
C SER A 63 2.39 16.87 2.12
N ILE A 64 1.16 16.78 2.63
CA ILE A 64 0.81 15.86 3.71
C ILE A 64 0.12 14.65 3.10
N ALA A 65 0.63 13.45 3.42
CA ALA A 65 -0.01 12.19 3.10
C ALA A 65 -0.68 11.59 4.35
N TYR A 66 -1.95 11.25 4.23
CA TYR A 66 -2.72 10.59 5.26
C TYR A 66 -2.64 9.08 5.07
N LEU A 67 -2.32 8.38 6.15
CA LEU A 67 -2.14 6.94 6.17
C LEU A 67 -2.85 6.38 7.40
N LYS A 68 -3.36 5.17 7.28
CA LYS A 68 -3.87 4.41 8.42
C LYS A 68 -3.04 3.18 8.57
N GLY A 69 -2.66 2.82 9.79
CA GLY A 69 -1.77 1.69 10.01
C GLY A 69 -2.07 0.93 11.29
N LYS A 70 -1.72 -0.36 11.29
CA LYS A 70 -1.77 -1.22 12.47
C LYS A 70 -0.36 -1.39 13.03
N VAL A 71 -0.19 -1.13 14.31
CA VAL A 71 1.08 -1.38 15.01
C VAL A 71 1.34 -2.88 15.01
N LYS A 72 2.47 -3.31 14.43
CA LYS A 72 2.89 -4.71 14.40
C LYS A 72 3.87 -5.06 15.50
N ARG A 73 4.67 -4.08 15.92
CA ARG A 73 5.64 -4.22 17.00
C ARG A 73 5.87 -2.87 17.66
N ALA A 74 6.01 -2.88 18.97
CA ALA A 74 6.54 -1.77 19.73
C ALA A 74 7.90 -2.20 20.27
N GLU A 75 8.95 -1.46 19.96
CA GLU A 75 10.27 -1.66 20.55
C GLU A 75 10.42 -0.62 21.66
N LYS A 76 10.31 -1.08 22.90
CA LYS A 76 10.59 -0.31 24.11
C LYS A 76 11.81 -0.94 24.75
N THR A 77 12.98 -0.36 24.54
CA THR A 77 14.21 -0.82 25.18
C THR A 77 14.78 0.31 26.01
N ALA A 78 15.10 0.01 27.27
CA ALA A 78 15.66 0.97 28.24
C ALA A 78 17.08 1.48 27.86
N LEU A 79 17.69 0.89 26.83
CA LEU A 79 19.00 1.26 26.34
C LEU A 79 18.86 2.20 25.14
N ASN A 80 19.41 3.41 25.24
CA ASN A 80 19.46 4.43 24.18
C ASN A 80 20.13 3.95 22.87
N VAL A 81 20.80 2.79 22.91
CA VAL A 81 21.51 2.16 21.78
C VAL A 81 20.54 1.46 20.82
N ILE A 82 19.36 1.00 21.28
CA ILE A 82 18.38 0.29 20.47
C ILE A 82 17.25 1.26 20.08
N LYS A 83 16.82 1.23 18.81
CA LYS A 83 15.86 2.19 18.26
C LYS A 83 14.49 2.06 18.97
N ASN A 84 14.21 2.95 19.92
CA ASN A 84 12.88 3.04 20.51
C ASN A 84 11.86 3.53 19.48
N GLY A 85 10.75 2.81 19.35
CA GLY A 85 9.75 3.14 18.36
C GLY A 85 8.70 2.07 18.14
N MET A 86 7.99 2.20 17.02
CA MET A 86 7.00 1.23 16.60
C MET A 86 7.12 0.93 15.12
N GLY A 87 6.98 -0.35 14.78
CA GLY A 87 6.79 -0.79 13.41
C GLY A 87 5.31 -0.81 13.08
N VAL A 88 4.90 0.01 12.13
CA VAL A 88 3.52 0.12 11.68
C VAL A 88 3.39 -0.56 10.32
N LYS A 89 2.41 -1.46 10.19
CA LYS A 89 1.95 -1.96 8.89
C LYS A 89 0.88 -1.00 8.39
N LEU A 90 1.06 -0.44 7.20
CA LEU A 90 0.03 0.41 6.59
C LEU A 90 -1.20 -0.44 6.31
N LEU A 91 -2.40 0.12 6.36
CA LEU A 91 -3.67 -0.53 6.01
C LEU A 91 -4.31 0.24 4.86
N GLU A 92 -4.36 1.56 5.00
CA GLU A 92 -4.87 2.49 4.01
C GLU A 92 -3.76 3.52 3.72
N VAL A 93 -3.61 3.86 2.44
CA VAL A 93 -2.57 4.79 1.98
C VAL A 93 -3.12 5.77 0.97
N ASP A 94 -2.72 7.03 1.08
CA ASP A 94 -3.06 8.06 0.12
C ASP A 94 -2.31 7.93 -1.21
N GLY A 95 -2.90 8.48 -2.27
CA GLY A 95 -2.27 8.62 -3.59
C GLY A 95 -0.99 9.46 -3.55
N LYS A 96 -0.90 10.44 -2.65
CA LYS A 96 0.32 11.26 -2.45
C LYS A 96 1.50 10.42 -1.99
N PHE A 97 1.27 9.56 -0.99
CA PHE A 97 2.30 8.64 -0.51
C PHE A 97 2.73 7.67 -1.60
N ARG A 98 1.80 7.14 -2.39
CA ARG A 98 2.12 6.26 -3.52
C ARG A 98 2.98 6.95 -4.57
N ARG A 99 2.65 8.20 -4.92
CA ARG A 99 3.46 9.00 -5.85
C ARG A 99 4.84 9.29 -5.29
N PHE A 100 4.93 9.62 -4.01
CA PHE A 100 6.21 9.79 -3.30
C PHE A 100 7.04 8.51 -3.37
N LEU A 101 6.46 7.35 -3.04
CA LEU A 101 7.15 6.07 -3.15
C LEU A 101 7.62 5.80 -4.59
N LYS A 102 6.76 6.01 -5.59
CA LYS A 102 7.13 5.81 -7.00
C LYS A 102 8.26 6.73 -7.45
N LYS A 103 8.22 8.00 -7.05
CA LYS A 103 9.21 9.02 -7.44
C LYS A 103 10.57 8.77 -6.77
N GLU A 104 10.55 8.40 -5.49
CA GLU A 104 11.78 8.17 -4.73
C GLU A 104 12.37 6.77 -4.98
N PHE A 105 11.55 5.80 -5.42
CA PHE A 105 11.91 4.38 -5.46
C PHE A 105 11.68 3.69 -6.81
N SER A 106 11.43 4.42 -7.90
CA SER A 106 11.69 3.93 -9.27
C SER A 106 13.17 3.59 -9.36
N GLU A 107 13.61 2.34 -9.47
CA GLU A 107 13.27 1.36 -10.50
C GLU A 107 13.02 -0.07 -9.92
N GLU A 108 12.13 -0.84 -10.58
CA GLU A 108 12.02 -2.33 -10.57
C GLU A 108 11.06 -3.13 -9.65
N ASP A 109 10.27 -2.57 -8.74
CA ASP A 109 9.37 -3.42 -7.91
C ASP A 109 7.90 -3.42 -8.36
N GLU A 110 7.63 -3.84 -9.61
CA GLU A 110 6.26 -4.09 -10.12
C GLU A 110 5.80 -5.56 -9.97
N LYS A 111 6.54 -6.41 -9.25
CA LYS A 111 6.13 -7.80 -9.00
C LYS A 111 6.34 -8.19 -7.54
N GLY A 112 5.31 -8.04 -6.71
CA GLY A 112 5.37 -8.60 -5.35
C GLY A 112 4.26 -8.19 -4.40
N THR A 113 3.05 -8.73 -4.62
CA THR A 113 2.09 -9.19 -3.60
C THR A 113 1.95 -8.43 -2.26
N GLY A 114 0.76 -7.84 -2.01
CA GLY A 114 0.34 -7.58 -0.63
C GLY A 114 -0.79 -6.59 -0.36
N ARG A 115 -2.02 -6.88 -0.81
CA ARG A 115 -3.32 -6.51 -0.18
C ARG A 115 -3.39 -5.17 0.61
N TYR A 116 -3.13 -4.04 -0.04
CA TYR A 116 -3.59 -2.73 0.44
C TYR A 116 -4.67 -2.20 -0.50
N SER A 117 -5.92 -2.46 -0.14
CA SER A 117 -7.11 -1.88 -0.76
C SER A 117 -7.20 -0.41 -0.34
N VAL A 118 -7.05 0.47 -1.32
CA VAL A 118 -7.30 1.90 -1.20
C VAL A 118 -8.83 2.11 -1.11
N PRO A 119 -9.36 2.87 -0.15
CA PRO A 119 -10.63 3.54 -0.32
C PRO A 119 -10.39 4.68 -1.33
N GLN A 120 -10.75 4.48 -2.60
CA GLN A 120 -10.66 5.53 -3.62
C GLN A 120 -11.88 6.45 -3.48
N PRO A 121 -11.74 7.76 -3.22
CA PRO A 121 -12.83 8.69 -3.48
C PRO A 121 -12.84 8.95 -4.98
N GLY A 122 -13.78 8.29 -5.68
CA GLY A 122 -14.14 8.58 -7.06
C GLY A 122 -13.18 8.03 -8.12
N ASN A 123 -13.37 6.78 -8.51
CA ASN A 123 -13.43 6.34 -9.91
C ASN A 123 -13.97 4.90 -9.94
N GLU A 124 -15.00 4.69 -10.75
CA GLU A 124 -15.86 3.52 -10.79
C GLU A 124 -15.10 2.18 -10.89
N ALA A 125 -15.62 1.16 -10.19
CA ALA A 125 -15.12 -0.20 -10.28
C ALA A 125 -15.14 -0.65 -11.75
N GLU A 126 -13.98 -0.92 -12.33
CA GLU A 126 -13.88 -1.54 -13.66
C GLU A 126 -14.48 -2.96 -13.58
N GLU A 127 -15.78 -3.07 -13.88
CA GLU A 127 -16.52 -4.34 -13.87
C GLU A 127 -16.11 -5.14 -15.12
N PHE A 128 -15.60 -6.35 -14.90
CA PHE A 128 -15.27 -7.29 -15.97
C PHE A 128 -16.38 -8.33 -16.09
N ILE A 129 -16.81 -8.62 -17.32
CA ILE A 129 -17.77 -9.68 -17.63
C ILE A 129 -17.05 -10.80 -18.36
N LEU A 130 -17.47 -12.05 -18.11
CA LEU A 130 -16.96 -13.23 -18.79
C LEU A 130 -17.95 -13.63 -19.90
N LEU A 131 -17.57 -13.46 -21.15
CA LEU A 131 -18.35 -13.92 -22.31
C LEU A 131 -17.76 -15.21 -22.86
N ARG A 132 -18.62 -16.19 -23.16
CA ARG A 132 -18.20 -17.40 -23.87
C ARG A 132 -18.34 -17.15 -25.38
N CYS A 133 -17.35 -17.59 -26.13
CA CYS A 133 -17.44 -17.55 -27.58
C CYS A 133 -18.31 -18.72 -28.08
N ASP A 134 -19.35 -18.45 -28.85
CA ASP A 134 -20.23 -19.49 -29.41
C ASP A 134 -19.51 -20.47 -30.36
N SER A 135 -18.40 -20.03 -30.95
CA SER A 135 -17.67 -20.84 -31.94
C SER A 135 -16.57 -21.73 -31.36
N CYS A 136 -15.93 -21.34 -30.24
CA CYS A 136 -14.81 -22.09 -29.68
C CYS A 136 -14.89 -22.31 -28.17
N ASN A 137 -15.99 -21.86 -27.56
CA ASN A 137 -16.31 -21.95 -26.14
C ASN A 137 -15.26 -21.31 -25.21
N ALA A 138 -14.38 -20.47 -25.75
CA ALA A 138 -13.39 -19.74 -24.97
C ALA A 138 -14.09 -18.73 -24.06
N LYS A 139 -13.67 -18.66 -22.80
CA LYS A 139 -14.12 -17.67 -21.82
C LYS A 139 -13.26 -16.42 -21.99
N ASN A 140 -13.83 -15.37 -22.58
CA ASN A 140 -13.17 -14.08 -22.79
C ASN A 140 -13.56 -13.15 -21.65
N LYS A 141 -12.56 -12.65 -20.92
CA LYS A 141 -12.76 -11.65 -19.87
C LYS A 141 -12.69 -10.26 -20.50
N ILE A 142 -13.80 -9.55 -20.49
CA ILE A 142 -13.99 -8.28 -21.20
C ILE A 142 -14.34 -7.19 -20.20
N LYS A 143 -13.80 -5.99 -20.40
CA LYS A 143 -14.21 -4.80 -19.64
C LYS A 143 -15.62 -4.40 -20.08
N LYS A 144 -16.54 -4.14 -19.13
CA LYS A 144 -17.92 -3.73 -19.45
C LYS A 144 -17.99 -2.49 -20.36
N SER A 145 -17.02 -1.57 -20.23
CA SER A 145 -16.85 -0.39 -21.09
C SER A 145 -16.48 -0.69 -22.55
N MET A 146 -16.13 -1.94 -22.89
CA MET A 146 -15.78 -2.35 -24.25
C MET A 146 -16.85 -3.23 -24.91
N LEU A 147 -18.00 -3.47 -24.28
CA LEU A 147 -19.05 -4.34 -24.82
C LEU A 147 -19.58 -3.87 -26.18
N ASP A 148 -19.64 -2.55 -26.41
CA ASP A 148 -20.17 -1.98 -27.64
C ASP A 148 -19.13 -1.88 -28.77
N LEU A 149 -17.88 -2.29 -28.50
CA LEU A 149 -16.76 -2.20 -29.44
C LEU A 149 -16.48 -3.56 -30.09
N GLY A 150 -17.30 -3.98 -31.05
CA GLY A 150 -17.02 -5.04 -32.04
C GLY A 150 -15.98 -6.09 -31.62
N LEU A 151 -16.21 -6.76 -30.49
CA LEU A 151 -15.17 -7.54 -29.81
C LEU A 151 -14.88 -8.82 -30.56
N LYS A 152 -13.62 -9.27 -30.54
CA LYS A 152 -13.21 -10.54 -31.15
C LYS A 152 -12.71 -11.52 -30.11
N CYS A 153 -12.98 -12.80 -30.34
CA CYS A 153 -12.51 -13.86 -29.49
C CYS A 153 -10.99 -13.97 -29.56
N GLY A 154 -10.31 -13.90 -28.41
CA GLY A 154 -8.85 -14.05 -28.34
C GLY A 154 -8.33 -15.42 -28.78
N ARG A 155 -9.22 -16.42 -28.90
CA ARG A 155 -8.87 -17.78 -29.35
C ARG A 155 -9.11 -18.04 -30.84
N CYS A 156 -10.23 -17.59 -31.40
CA CYS A 156 -10.61 -17.90 -32.78
C CYS A 156 -10.85 -16.68 -33.68
N GLY A 157 -10.71 -15.46 -33.15
CA GLY A 157 -10.83 -14.22 -33.92
C GLY A 157 -12.26 -13.83 -34.35
N LYS A 158 -13.26 -14.69 -34.13
CA LYS A 158 -14.67 -14.39 -34.45
C LYS A 158 -15.27 -13.34 -33.52
N ALA A 159 -16.31 -12.65 -33.99
CA ALA A 159 -17.04 -11.67 -33.19
C ALA A 159 -17.60 -12.32 -31.91
N LEU A 160 -17.47 -11.61 -30.80
CA LEU A 160 -18.09 -11.92 -29.52
C LEU A 160 -19.32 -11.06 -29.38
N HIS A 161 -20.48 -11.71 -29.37
CA HIS A 161 -21.73 -11.08 -29.01
C HIS A 161 -21.96 -11.28 -27.49
N PRO A 162 -22.49 -10.28 -26.78
CA PRO A 162 -22.89 -10.44 -25.39
C PRO A 162 -24.03 -11.45 -25.22
#